data_AF-A0A2V1E060-F1
#
_entry.id   AF-A0A2V1E060-F1
#
_cell.length_a   1.000
_cell.length_b   1.000
_cell.length_c   1.000
_cell.angle_alpha   90.00
_cell.angle_beta   90.00
_cell.angle_gamma   90.00
#
_symmetry.space_group_name_H-M   'P 1'
#
loop_
_entity.id
_entity.type
_entity.pdbx_description
1 polymer ?
#
loop_
_entity_poly.entity_id
_entity_poly.type
_entity_poly.pdbx_seq_one_letter_code
_entity_poly.pdbx_strand_id
1 'polypeptide(L)'
;MAAYYRSATEYRFSEEQTNDIIQATAYQRKGYPLCAIWFRPHDHVDIRQSIATSSERTSPDGFGSLDRLPPELLLEILFHLDMHSLFKFRQTNLRARQTINSLPQYRIVVSHGLNLLCATLRTRVATHISLLDIYSALCTKACSLCGEFGGFVFLLTWKRCCFKCIKEAPETKVQTLAAARRQFSLTEDEVGQVRTFKTLRGLHLKEQCVRKSRNAIVSVQQVRQVYEQRLSVKAGASQAQEISPEVYYILEFKTSCALPHYDRRTGNVEHAMSCAGCQLTLAKYSGSGSHEKWALDACNKMYSRDGFLEHFKWCAHAQLLWRSSENGSPQVVDME
;
A
#
# COMPACT_ATOMS: atom_id res chain seq x y z
N MET A 1 11.57 17.70 -24.78
CA MET A 1 12.51 17.48 -23.65
C MET A 1 12.28 16.12 -22.97
N ALA A 2 12.30 15.02 -23.74
CA ALA A 2 12.24 13.64 -23.24
C ALA A 2 13.31 12.75 -23.92
N ALA A 3 14.24 13.37 -24.66
CA ALA A 3 14.98 12.76 -25.75
C ALA A 3 16.27 12.03 -25.36
N TYR A 4 16.78 12.19 -24.13
CA TYR A 4 18.07 11.60 -23.73
C TYR A 4 17.96 10.22 -23.06
N TYR A 5 16.75 9.74 -22.76
CA TYR A 5 16.54 8.52 -21.97
C TYR A 5 15.62 7.50 -22.62
N ARG A 6 14.73 7.98 -23.49
CA ARG A 6 13.92 7.12 -24.34
C ARG A 6 14.79 6.63 -25.49
N SER A 7 14.82 5.32 -25.73
CA SER A 7 15.50 4.79 -26.91
C SER A 7 14.87 5.37 -28.17
N ALA A 8 15.71 5.67 -29.17
CA ALA A 8 15.26 6.20 -30.45
C ALA A 8 14.35 5.19 -31.19
N THR A 9 14.58 3.91 -30.96
CA THR A 9 13.79 2.81 -31.51
C THR A 9 13.26 1.91 -30.40
N GLU A 10 12.13 1.28 -30.67
CA GLU A 10 11.57 0.24 -29.79
C GLU A 10 12.51 -0.98 -29.78
N TYR A 11 12.89 -1.42 -28.59
CA TYR A 11 13.67 -2.64 -28.43
C TYR A 11 12.75 -3.86 -28.54
N ARG A 12 13.12 -4.82 -29.40
CA ARG A 12 12.38 -6.07 -29.61
C ARG A 12 13.09 -7.21 -28.89
N PHE A 13 12.32 -8.01 -28.15
CA PHE A 13 12.77 -9.22 -27.46
C PHE A 13 11.73 -10.32 -27.63
N SER A 14 12.18 -11.57 -27.54
CA SER A 14 11.31 -12.75 -27.55
C SER A 14 10.70 -13.02 -26.17
N GLU A 15 9.64 -13.82 -26.12
CA GLU A 15 9.01 -14.20 -24.85
C GLU A 15 9.97 -14.95 -23.92
N GLU A 16 10.87 -15.76 -24.47
CA GLU A 16 11.90 -16.50 -23.73
C GLU A 16 12.87 -15.58 -22.97
N GLN A 17 13.20 -14.42 -23.54
CA GLN A 17 14.12 -13.44 -22.93
C GLN A 17 13.47 -12.63 -21.80
N THR A 18 12.16 -12.73 -21.62
CA THR A 18 11.40 -11.86 -20.69
C THR A 18 11.90 -11.96 -19.25
N ASN A 19 12.15 -13.18 -18.76
CA ASN A 19 12.60 -13.39 -17.39
C ASN A 19 14.02 -12.86 -17.17
N ASP A 20 14.91 -13.11 -18.13
CA ASP A 20 16.32 -12.69 -18.05
C ASP A 20 16.44 -11.16 -18.09
N ILE A 21 15.63 -10.50 -18.94
CA ILE A 21 15.54 -9.04 -19.00
C ILE A 21 15.09 -8.47 -17.64
N ILE A 22 14.03 -9.03 -17.06
CA ILE A 22 13.53 -8.59 -15.75
C ILE A 22 14.60 -8.80 -14.68
N GLN A 23 15.27 -9.96 -14.66
CA GLN A 23 16.29 -10.27 -13.68
C GLN A 23 17.50 -9.34 -13.79
N ALA A 24 17.91 -8.97 -15.01
CA ALA A 24 19.07 -8.10 -15.24
C ALA A 24 18.77 -6.61 -15.04
N THR A 25 17.52 -6.17 -15.24
CA THR A 25 17.22 -4.73 -15.40
C THR A 25 16.10 -4.21 -14.50
N ALA A 26 15.36 -5.08 -13.85
CA ALA A 26 14.40 -4.73 -12.82
C ALA A 26 14.96 -5.04 -11.44
N TYR A 27 14.45 -4.35 -10.44
CA TYR A 27 14.69 -4.69 -9.04
C TYR A 27 13.43 -4.48 -8.22
N GLN A 28 13.28 -5.28 -7.18
CA GLN A 28 12.29 -5.03 -6.13
C GLN A 28 12.94 -4.13 -5.10
N ARG A 29 12.47 -2.88 -5.01
CA ARG A 29 13.05 -1.91 -4.10
C ARG A 29 12.79 -2.30 -2.65
N LYS A 30 13.82 -2.84 -1.99
CA LYS A 30 13.83 -3.15 -0.54
C LYS A 30 13.60 -1.90 0.33
N GLY A 31 13.78 -0.70 -0.22
CA GLY A 31 13.58 0.59 0.45
C GLY A 31 12.14 1.14 0.45
N TYR A 32 11.18 0.62 -0.32
CA TYR A 32 9.76 1.02 -0.11
C TYR A 32 9.19 0.65 1.27
N PRO A 33 9.61 -0.48 1.88
CA PRO A 33 9.54 -0.71 3.31
C PRO A 33 9.94 0.45 4.22
N LEU A 34 10.83 1.34 3.76
CA LEU A 34 11.24 2.50 4.53
C LEU A 34 10.26 3.66 4.35
N CYS A 35 9.59 3.80 3.20
CA CYS A 35 8.66 4.91 2.98
C CYS A 35 7.27 4.64 3.55
N ALA A 36 6.73 3.44 3.33
CA ALA A 36 5.40 3.03 3.75
C ALA A 36 5.43 2.15 5.01
N ILE A 37 4.26 1.82 5.56
CA ILE A 37 4.17 0.84 6.65
C ILE A 37 4.67 -0.50 6.16
N TRP A 38 5.70 -0.99 6.85
CA TRP A 38 6.25 -2.31 6.66
C TRP A 38 6.77 -2.85 7.98
N PHE A 39 6.59 -4.15 8.15
CA PHE A 39 7.12 -4.91 9.26
C PHE A 39 8.14 -5.91 8.73
N ARG A 40 9.17 -6.18 9.52
CA ARG A 40 10.15 -7.20 9.12
C ARG A 40 9.45 -8.56 9.13
N PRO A 41 9.73 -9.46 8.18
CA PRO A 41 9.09 -10.77 8.13
C PRO A 41 9.16 -11.53 9.47
N HIS A 42 10.28 -11.41 10.20
CA HIS A 42 10.45 -12.03 11.52
C HIS A 42 9.54 -11.45 12.62
N ASP A 43 9.10 -10.19 12.52
CA ASP A 43 8.18 -9.57 13.49
C ASP A 43 6.80 -10.26 13.53
N HIS A 44 6.53 -11.12 12.55
CA HIS A 44 5.25 -11.80 12.38
C HIS A 44 5.35 -13.32 12.32
N VAL A 45 6.54 -13.92 12.47
CA VAL A 45 6.71 -15.38 12.35
C VAL A 45 5.83 -16.12 13.36
N ASP A 46 5.86 -15.72 14.62
CA ASP A 46 5.12 -16.40 15.71
C ASP A 46 3.60 -16.32 15.52
N ILE A 47 3.11 -15.19 15.00
CA ILE A 47 1.67 -15.02 14.75
C ILE A 47 1.25 -15.69 13.45
N ARG A 48 2.14 -15.80 12.45
CA ARG A 48 1.78 -16.32 11.12
C ARG A 48 1.27 -17.74 11.23
N GLN A 49 1.94 -18.58 12.01
CA GLN A 49 1.49 -19.95 12.24
C GLN A 49 0.12 -19.96 12.95
N SER A 50 -0.04 -19.22 14.04
CA SER A 50 -1.30 -19.15 14.80
C SER A 50 -2.50 -18.64 13.99
N ILE A 51 -2.26 -17.73 13.05
CA ILE A 51 -3.30 -17.12 12.21
C ILE A 51 -3.59 -18.01 10.98
N ALA A 52 -2.57 -18.65 10.41
CA ALA A 52 -2.72 -19.47 9.20
C ALA A 52 -3.14 -20.92 9.45
N THR A 53 -2.81 -21.52 10.61
CA THR A 53 -3.08 -22.93 10.85
C THR A 53 -4.51 -23.16 11.36
N SER A 54 -5.24 -24.00 10.64
CA SER A 54 -6.42 -24.70 11.14
C SER A 54 -5.98 -25.81 12.09
N SER A 55 -6.55 -25.87 13.30
CA SER A 55 -6.36 -27.01 14.18
C SER A 55 -7.14 -28.21 13.65
N GLU A 56 -6.50 -29.38 13.58
CA GLU A 56 -7.12 -30.66 13.18
C GLU A 56 -8.06 -31.24 14.25
N ARG A 57 -8.16 -30.60 15.42
CA ARG A 57 -9.04 -31.04 16.50
C ARG A 57 -10.50 -30.90 16.05
N THR A 58 -11.24 -32.01 16.07
CA THR A 58 -12.69 -31.98 15.87
C THR A 58 -13.35 -31.27 17.04
N SER A 59 -14.09 -30.18 16.78
CA SER A 59 -14.97 -29.58 17.79
C SER A 59 -16.33 -30.29 17.78
N PRO A 60 -16.80 -30.85 18.91
CA PRO A 60 -18.17 -31.35 19.00
C PRO A 60 -19.19 -30.21 18.99
N ASP A 61 -18.77 -28.99 19.36
CA ASP A 61 -19.62 -27.82 19.43
C ASP A 61 -19.77 -27.13 18.06
N GLY A 62 -21.02 -26.83 17.69
CA GLY A 62 -21.37 -25.99 16.54
C GLY A 62 -21.16 -24.49 16.80
N PHE A 63 -21.68 -23.64 15.93
CA PHE A 63 -21.74 -22.21 16.14
C PHE A 63 -22.86 -21.74 17.10
N GLY A 64 -23.63 -22.67 17.67
CA GLY A 64 -24.72 -22.37 18.58
C GLY A 64 -25.90 -21.78 17.82
N SER A 65 -26.37 -20.58 18.19
CA SER A 65 -27.49 -19.94 17.52
C SER A 65 -27.23 -19.59 16.05
N LEU A 66 -25.97 -19.40 15.67
CA LEU A 66 -25.56 -19.13 14.29
C LEU A 66 -25.66 -20.38 13.39
N ASP A 67 -25.73 -21.59 13.95
CA ASP A 67 -25.98 -22.81 13.16
C ASP A 67 -27.38 -22.82 12.53
N ARG A 68 -28.27 -21.92 12.96
CA ARG A 68 -29.61 -21.73 12.37
C ARG A 68 -29.56 -20.97 11.04
N LEU A 69 -28.45 -20.32 10.72
CA LEU A 69 -28.29 -19.60 9.47
C LEU A 69 -27.91 -20.58 8.34
N PRO A 70 -28.46 -20.41 7.13
CA PRO A 70 -27.93 -21.04 5.94
C PRO A 70 -26.42 -20.79 5.82
N PRO A 71 -25.63 -21.80 5.41
CA PRO A 71 -24.18 -21.65 5.27
C PRO A 71 -23.77 -20.46 4.41
N GLU A 72 -24.53 -20.17 3.36
CA GLU A 72 -24.30 -19.06 2.43
C GLU A 72 -24.38 -17.71 3.16
N LEU A 73 -25.40 -17.52 4.02
CA LEU A 73 -25.54 -16.30 4.80
C LEU A 73 -24.42 -16.17 5.83
N LEU A 74 -24.01 -17.27 6.45
CA LEU A 74 -22.89 -17.27 7.38
C LEU A 74 -21.60 -16.84 6.67
N LEU A 75 -21.31 -17.40 5.49
CA LEU A 75 -20.14 -17.01 4.70
C LEU A 75 -20.19 -15.54 4.29
N GLU A 76 -21.36 -15.05 3.85
CA GLU A 76 -21.54 -13.66 3.46
C GLU A 76 -21.29 -12.70 4.63
N ILE A 77 -21.78 -13.04 5.83
CA ILE A 77 -21.50 -12.29 7.06
C ILE A 77 -19.98 -12.28 7.32
N LEU A 78 -19.31 -13.43 7.25
CA LEU A 78 -17.87 -13.52 7.50
C LEU A 78 -17.04 -12.68 6.50
N PHE A 79 -17.47 -12.56 5.25
CA PHE A 79 -16.80 -11.71 4.26
C PHE A 79 -16.96 -10.22 4.55
N HIS A 80 -18.10 -9.81 5.09
CA HIS A 80 -18.42 -8.41 5.38
C HIS A 80 -18.05 -7.96 6.80
N LEU A 81 -17.72 -8.89 7.71
CA LEU A 81 -17.20 -8.54 9.02
C LEU A 81 -15.89 -7.74 8.92
N ASP A 82 -15.81 -6.65 9.67
CA ASP A 82 -14.57 -5.89 9.82
C ASP A 82 -13.47 -6.77 10.44
N MET A 83 -12.22 -6.56 10.06
CA MET A 83 -11.12 -7.42 10.48
C MET A 83 -10.95 -7.48 12.00
N HIS A 84 -11.31 -6.43 12.73
CA HIS A 84 -11.23 -6.46 14.19
C HIS A 84 -12.31 -7.40 14.77
N SER A 85 -13.56 -7.30 14.30
CA SER A 85 -14.65 -8.20 14.68
C SER A 85 -14.41 -9.64 14.22
N LEU A 86 -13.90 -9.85 13.01
CA LEU A 86 -13.54 -11.17 12.49
C LEU A 86 -12.51 -11.87 13.38
N PHE A 87 -11.45 -11.15 13.80
CA PHE A 87 -10.44 -11.70 14.70
C PHE A 87 -10.98 -12.02 16.09
N LYS A 88 -11.88 -11.18 16.62
CA LYS A 88 -12.58 -11.49 17.88
C LYS A 88 -13.46 -12.72 17.72
N PHE A 89 -14.23 -12.83 16.64
CA PHE A 89 -15.06 -13.98 16.35
C PHE A 89 -14.24 -15.27 16.21
N ARG A 90 -13.08 -15.20 15.56
CA ARG A 90 -12.10 -16.31 15.47
C ARG A 90 -11.63 -16.83 16.83
N GLN A 91 -11.70 -16.00 17.88
CA GLN A 91 -11.22 -16.33 19.22
C GLN A 91 -12.32 -16.87 20.14
N THR A 92 -13.59 -16.85 19.73
CA THR A 92 -14.70 -17.25 20.62
C THR A 92 -14.80 -18.77 20.80
N ASN A 93 -14.57 -19.55 19.74
CA ASN A 93 -14.55 -21.01 19.82
C ASN A 93 -13.72 -21.65 18.68
N LEU A 94 -13.50 -22.96 18.77
CA LEU A 94 -12.71 -23.73 17.81
C LEU A 94 -13.36 -23.79 16.41
N ARG A 95 -14.69 -23.91 16.34
CA ARG A 95 -15.45 -24.00 15.08
C ARG A 95 -15.37 -22.72 14.26
N ALA A 96 -15.49 -21.56 14.92
CA ALA A 96 -15.33 -20.24 14.31
C ALA A 96 -13.92 -20.04 13.78
N ARG A 97 -12.90 -20.49 14.54
CA ARG A 97 -11.52 -20.50 14.08
C ARG A 97 -11.33 -21.34 12.82
N GLN A 98 -11.85 -22.57 12.82
CA GLN A 98 -11.74 -23.48 11.69
C GLN A 98 -12.44 -22.94 10.45
N THR A 99 -13.64 -22.38 10.61
CA THR A 99 -14.43 -21.86 9.50
C THR A 99 -13.81 -20.61 8.89
N ILE A 100 -13.29 -19.68 9.70
CA ILE A 100 -12.55 -18.54 9.15
C ILE A 100 -11.29 -19.00 8.42
N ASN A 101 -10.55 -19.96 9.00
CA ASN A 101 -9.33 -20.46 8.39
C ASN A 101 -9.57 -21.25 7.09
N SER A 102 -10.76 -21.84 6.91
CA SER A 102 -11.11 -22.53 5.67
C SER A 102 -11.52 -21.59 4.54
N LEU A 103 -11.82 -20.31 4.83
CA LEU A 103 -12.15 -19.32 3.80
C LEU A 103 -10.95 -19.08 2.87
N PRO A 104 -11.09 -19.30 1.55
CA PRO A 104 -10.00 -19.06 0.59
C PRO A 104 -9.48 -17.61 0.65
N GLN A 105 -10.38 -16.65 0.75
CA GLN A 105 -10.07 -15.22 0.82
C GLN A 105 -9.23 -14.90 2.07
N TYR A 106 -9.60 -15.48 3.23
CA TYR A 106 -8.82 -15.33 4.45
C TYR A 106 -7.41 -15.92 4.31
N ARG A 107 -7.30 -17.12 3.75
CA ARG A 107 -6.00 -17.77 3.51
C ARG A 107 -5.11 -16.93 2.58
N ILE A 108 -5.66 -16.35 1.53
CA ILE A 108 -4.95 -15.46 0.60
C ILE A 108 -4.49 -14.18 1.33
N VAL A 109 -5.38 -13.56 2.11
CA VAL A 109 -5.07 -12.36 2.89
C VAL A 109 -3.95 -12.62 3.91
N VAL A 110 -4.00 -13.74 4.63
CA VAL A 110 -2.95 -14.09 5.60
C VAL A 110 -1.64 -14.49 4.91
N SER A 111 -1.71 -15.13 3.74
CA SER A 111 -0.51 -15.58 3.02
C SER A 111 0.23 -14.45 2.32
N HIS A 112 -0.49 -13.50 1.73
CA HIS A 112 0.08 -12.47 0.84
C HIS A 112 -0.16 -11.03 1.32
N GLY A 113 -1.10 -10.81 2.23
CA GLY A 113 -1.48 -9.51 2.78
C GLY A 113 -1.17 -9.34 4.27
N LEU A 114 -0.36 -10.20 4.88
CA LEU A 114 -0.10 -10.17 6.33
C LEU A 114 0.40 -8.81 6.83
N ASN A 115 1.31 -8.17 6.07
CA ASN A 115 1.81 -6.84 6.39
C ASN A 115 0.68 -5.80 6.46
N LEU A 116 -0.24 -5.82 5.48
CA LEU A 116 -1.41 -4.95 5.43
C LEU A 116 -2.38 -5.25 6.59
N LEU A 117 -2.64 -6.52 6.87
CA LEU A 117 -3.49 -6.94 7.97
C LEU A 117 -2.93 -6.49 9.33
N CYS A 118 -1.64 -6.68 9.57
CA CYS A 118 -0.99 -6.19 10.79
C CYS A 118 -1.02 -4.66 10.86
N ALA A 119 -0.86 -3.98 9.71
CA ALA A 119 -0.95 -2.54 9.64
C ALA A 119 -2.34 -2.06 10.06
N THR A 120 -3.43 -2.64 9.53
CA THR A 120 -4.79 -2.21 9.85
C THR A 120 -5.13 -2.39 11.32
N LEU A 121 -4.75 -3.52 11.92
CA LEU A 121 -4.97 -3.81 13.34
C LEU A 121 -4.17 -2.85 14.23
N ARG A 122 -2.87 -2.68 13.96
CA ARG A 122 -1.98 -1.85 14.80
C ARG A 122 -2.30 -0.36 14.69
N THR A 123 -2.86 0.10 13.58
CA THR A 123 -3.22 1.51 13.33
C THR A 123 -4.66 1.87 13.67
N ARG A 124 -5.43 0.89 14.16
CA ARG A 124 -6.86 0.99 14.57
C ARG A 124 -7.85 1.29 13.44
N VAL A 125 -7.46 1.06 12.18
CA VAL A 125 -8.40 1.20 11.05
C VAL A 125 -9.14 -0.09 10.72
N ALA A 126 -8.75 -1.23 11.32
CA ALA A 126 -9.37 -2.54 11.12
C ALA A 126 -10.88 -2.61 11.43
N THR A 127 -11.44 -1.68 12.21
CA THR A 127 -12.87 -1.60 12.54
C THR A 127 -13.75 -1.14 11.38
N HIS A 128 -13.16 -0.66 10.29
CA HIS A 128 -13.91 -0.20 9.12
C HIS A 128 -13.51 -0.92 7.83
N ILE A 129 -12.68 -1.95 7.92
CA ILE A 129 -12.19 -2.69 6.76
C ILE A 129 -12.59 -4.15 6.93
N SER A 130 -13.38 -4.66 6.00
CA SER A 130 -13.83 -6.06 5.99
C SER A 130 -12.77 -7.01 5.43
N LEU A 131 -13.01 -8.32 5.59
CA LEU A 131 -12.21 -9.35 4.91
C LEU A 131 -12.27 -9.18 3.38
N LEU A 132 -13.47 -8.92 2.85
CA LEU A 132 -13.68 -8.69 1.43
C LEU A 132 -12.93 -7.46 0.93
N ASP A 133 -12.84 -6.40 1.73
CA ASP A 133 -12.10 -5.19 1.38
C ASP A 133 -10.59 -5.45 1.22
N ILE A 134 -9.98 -6.25 2.10
CA ILE A 134 -8.56 -6.64 1.98
C ILE A 134 -8.34 -7.56 0.80
N TYR A 135 -9.20 -8.56 0.65
CA TYR A 135 -9.12 -9.48 -0.48
C TYR A 135 -9.27 -8.75 -1.82
N SER A 136 -10.24 -7.85 -1.92
CA SER A 136 -10.47 -7.04 -3.13
C SER A 136 -9.30 -6.11 -3.40
N ALA A 137 -8.75 -5.45 -2.37
CA ALA A 137 -7.56 -4.63 -2.52
C ALA A 137 -6.37 -5.45 -3.08
N LEU A 138 -6.14 -6.67 -2.59
CA LEU A 138 -5.09 -7.58 -3.11
C LEU A 138 -5.30 -7.92 -4.58
N CYS A 139 -6.55 -8.13 -5.00
CA CYS A 139 -6.89 -8.55 -6.36
C CYS A 139 -6.95 -7.39 -7.37
N THR A 140 -6.94 -6.14 -6.91
CA THR A 140 -6.94 -4.98 -7.80
C THR A 140 -5.51 -4.68 -8.23
N LYS A 141 -5.22 -4.63 -9.53
CA LYS A 141 -3.86 -4.29 -10.05
C LYS A 141 -3.63 -2.77 -10.14
N ALA A 142 -4.67 -2.05 -10.53
CA ALA A 142 -4.60 -0.64 -10.89
C ALA A 142 -4.71 0.31 -9.69
N CYS A 143 -4.10 1.48 -9.85
CA CYS A 143 -4.26 2.65 -9.00
C CYS A 143 -5.66 3.21 -9.21
N SER A 144 -6.38 3.44 -8.12
CA SER A 144 -7.76 3.95 -8.12
C SER A 144 -7.86 5.39 -8.63
N LEU A 145 -6.73 6.11 -8.72
CA LEU A 145 -6.69 7.53 -9.11
C LEU A 145 -6.17 7.75 -10.54
N CYS A 146 -5.25 6.91 -11.03
CA CYS A 146 -4.63 7.12 -12.34
C CYS A 146 -4.56 5.88 -13.24
N GLY A 147 -5.02 4.71 -12.80
CA GLY A 147 -5.00 3.48 -13.60
C GLY A 147 -3.65 2.75 -13.70
N GLU A 148 -2.52 3.43 -13.44
CA GLU A 148 -1.19 2.80 -13.38
C GLU A 148 -1.09 1.74 -12.28
N PHE A 149 -0.02 0.95 -12.24
CA PHE A 149 0.14 -0.08 -11.19
C PHE A 149 0.10 0.49 -9.76
N GLY A 150 -0.81 -0.03 -8.94
CA GLY A 150 -0.99 0.38 -7.55
C GLY A 150 -0.13 -0.45 -6.60
N GLY A 151 1.08 0.00 -6.27
CA GLY A 151 1.98 -0.71 -5.35
C GLY A 151 1.62 -0.60 -3.87
N PHE A 152 0.63 0.22 -3.51
CA PHE A 152 0.29 0.53 -2.14
C PHE A 152 -1.22 0.59 -1.91
N VAL A 153 -1.63 0.48 -0.65
CA VAL A 153 -2.96 0.87 -0.18
C VAL A 153 -2.83 2.01 0.81
N PHE A 154 -3.54 3.10 0.53
CA PHE A 154 -3.68 4.22 1.43
C PHE A 154 -4.78 3.91 2.47
N LEU A 155 -4.39 3.79 3.74
CA LEU A 155 -5.20 3.11 4.76
C LEU A 155 -6.41 3.93 5.25
N LEU A 156 -6.35 5.26 5.15
CA LEU A 156 -7.44 6.14 5.62
C LEU A 156 -8.69 6.03 4.73
N THR A 157 -8.52 6.08 3.41
CA THR A 157 -9.65 5.99 2.46
C THR A 157 -9.74 4.64 1.74
N TRP A 158 -8.88 3.69 2.11
CA TRP A 158 -8.84 2.34 1.55
C TRP A 158 -8.70 2.30 0.02
N LYS A 159 -7.88 3.18 -0.54
CA LYS A 159 -7.63 3.27 -1.98
C LYS A 159 -6.30 2.61 -2.35
N ARG A 160 -6.30 1.80 -3.41
CA ARG A 160 -5.06 1.27 -3.99
C ARG A 160 -4.40 2.36 -4.83
N CYS A 161 -3.15 2.71 -4.55
CA CYS A 161 -2.47 3.87 -5.13
C CYS A 161 -1.06 3.53 -5.62
N CYS A 162 -0.62 4.21 -6.66
CA CYS A 162 0.78 4.22 -7.06
C CYS A 162 1.59 5.23 -6.22
N PHE A 163 2.92 5.18 -6.30
CA PHE A 163 3.80 6.07 -5.56
C PHE A 163 3.50 7.56 -5.81
N LYS A 164 3.36 7.94 -7.09
CA LYS A 164 3.12 9.33 -7.51
C LYS A 164 1.81 9.85 -6.91
N CYS A 165 0.74 9.05 -6.98
CA CYS A 165 -0.55 9.42 -6.41
C CYS A 165 -0.48 9.60 -4.90
N ILE A 166 0.23 8.75 -4.14
CA ILE A 166 0.40 8.97 -2.69
C ILE A 166 1.09 10.30 -2.41
N LYS A 167 2.13 10.63 -3.17
CA LYS A 167 2.94 11.85 -3.01
C LYS A 167 2.16 13.12 -3.37
N GLU A 168 1.39 13.08 -4.46
CA GLU A 168 0.93 14.31 -5.14
C GLU A 168 -0.59 14.47 -5.16
N ALA A 169 -1.37 13.39 -5.06
CA ALA A 169 -2.81 13.48 -5.23
C ALA A 169 -3.48 14.18 -4.02
N PRO A 170 -4.47 15.05 -4.26
CA PRO A 170 -5.20 15.71 -3.18
C PRO A 170 -5.97 14.72 -2.28
N GLU A 171 -6.45 13.60 -2.83
CA GLU A 171 -7.21 12.57 -2.11
C GLU A 171 -6.38 11.80 -1.08
N THR A 172 -5.06 11.81 -1.21
CA THR A 172 -4.13 11.15 -0.27
C THR A 172 -3.53 12.12 0.74
N LYS A 173 -3.91 13.41 0.70
CA LYS A 173 -3.39 14.41 1.64
C LYS A 173 -3.88 14.18 3.06
N VAL A 174 -2.92 14.18 3.97
CA VAL A 174 -3.14 13.92 5.39
C VAL A 174 -2.45 14.96 6.25
N GLN A 175 -2.98 15.13 7.45
CA GLN A 175 -2.33 15.93 8.47
C GLN A 175 -2.60 15.38 9.86
N THR A 176 -1.85 15.85 10.85
CA THR A 176 -2.12 15.47 12.23
C THR A 176 -3.48 16.01 12.67
N LEU A 177 -4.20 15.26 13.50
CA LEU A 177 -5.47 15.70 14.08
C LEU A 177 -5.29 17.01 14.87
N ALA A 178 -4.16 17.19 15.54
CA ALA A 178 -3.84 18.43 16.25
C ALA A 178 -3.73 19.63 15.30
N ALA A 179 -3.10 19.46 14.13
CA ALA A 179 -3.05 20.51 13.11
C ALA A 179 -4.43 20.78 12.52
N ALA A 180 -5.19 19.73 12.19
CA ALA A 180 -6.57 19.86 11.69
C ALA A 180 -7.49 20.61 12.65
N ARG A 181 -7.42 20.29 13.96
CA ARG A 181 -8.18 20.99 15.00
C ARG A 181 -7.84 22.47 15.06
N ARG A 182 -6.56 22.83 14.96
CA ARG A 182 -6.14 24.25 14.94
C ARG A 182 -6.59 24.97 13.68
N GLN A 183 -6.47 24.33 12.52
CA GLN A 183 -6.75 24.94 11.23
C GLN A 183 -8.25 25.13 10.97
N PHE A 184 -9.07 24.12 11.30
CA PHE A 184 -10.51 24.11 11.00
C PHE A 184 -11.39 24.37 12.24
N SER A 185 -10.78 24.61 13.41
CA SER A 185 -11.49 24.78 14.69
C SER A 185 -12.54 23.68 14.90
N LEU A 186 -12.10 22.42 14.80
CA LEU A 186 -12.99 21.25 14.88
C LEU A 186 -13.47 21.03 16.32
N THR A 187 -14.77 20.76 16.48
CA THR A 187 -15.36 20.31 17.74
C THR A 187 -15.08 18.82 17.99
N GLU A 188 -15.29 18.33 19.21
CA GLU A 188 -15.11 16.89 19.50
C GLU A 188 -16.09 16.01 18.71
N ASP A 189 -17.31 16.47 18.48
CA ASP A 189 -18.31 15.75 17.67
C ASP A 189 -17.87 15.63 16.20
N GLU A 190 -17.32 16.71 15.63
CA GLU A 190 -16.78 16.71 14.26
C GLU A 190 -15.56 15.80 14.13
N VAL A 191 -14.73 15.73 15.17
CA VAL A 191 -13.61 14.79 15.21
C VAL A 191 -14.11 13.35 15.25
N GLY A 192 -15.25 13.07 15.91
CA GLY A 192 -15.91 11.77 15.91
C GLY A 192 -16.41 11.33 14.53
N GLN A 193 -16.73 12.27 13.64
CA GLN A 193 -17.19 12.00 12.27
C GLN A 193 -16.04 11.68 11.30
N VAL A 194 -14.81 12.09 11.63
CA VAL A 194 -13.65 11.86 10.76
C VAL A 194 -12.92 10.58 11.17
N ARG A 195 -12.62 9.73 10.19
CA ARG A 195 -11.82 8.54 10.41
C ARG A 195 -10.40 8.93 10.84
N THR A 196 -9.94 8.36 11.97
CA THR A 196 -8.60 8.61 12.48
C THR A 196 -7.68 7.41 12.26
N PHE A 197 -6.44 7.68 11.86
CA PHE A 197 -5.37 6.72 11.77
C PHE A 197 -4.37 6.98 12.88
N LYS A 198 -4.03 5.95 13.69
CA LYS A 198 -2.97 6.10 14.70
C LYS A 198 -1.64 5.64 14.14
N THR A 199 -0.66 6.54 14.08
CA THR A 199 0.69 6.19 13.63
C THR A 199 1.29 5.04 14.45
N LEU A 200 2.11 4.25 13.77
CA LEU A 200 2.93 3.23 14.43
C LEU A 200 4.12 3.89 15.12
N ARG A 201 4.55 3.32 16.24
CA ARG A 201 5.80 3.72 16.89
C ARG A 201 6.98 3.16 16.11
N GLY A 202 8.06 3.92 15.94
CA GLY A 202 9.32 3.40 15.41
C GLY A 202 9.37 3.11 13.92
N LEU A 203 8.49 3.67 13.08
CA LEU A 203 8.72 3.66 11.63
C LEU A 203 9.93 4.54 11.30
N HIS A 204 11.09 3.90 11.17
CA HIS A 204 12.38 4.52 10.86
C HIS A 204 12.45 4.92 9.38
N LEU A 205 11.78 6.03 9.05
CA LEU A 205 12.14 6.83 7.89
C LEU A 205 13.41 7.60 8.27
N LYS A 206 14.59 7.11 7.84
CA LYS A 206 15.94 7.70 8.00
C LYS A 206 16.12 8.60 9.24
N GLU A 207 16.75 8.06 10.29
CA GLU A 207 17.48 8.72 11.41
C GLU A 207 16.98 10.02 12.10
N GLN A 208 15.91 10.70 11.68
CA GLN A 208 15.54 12.02 12.22
C GLN A 208 14.13 12.13 12.81
N CYS A 209 13.43 11.03 13.08
CA CYS A 209 12.12 11.11 13.73
C CYS A 209 11.91 10.07 14.83
N VAL A 210 12.76 10.12 15.87
CA VAL A 210 12.48 9.48 17.16
C VAL A 210 11.45 10.33 17.93
N ARG A 211 10.26 10.52 17.36
CA ARG A 211 9.10 11.02 18.13
C ARG A 211 8.40 9.82 18.76
N LYS A 212 8.51 9.69 20.09
CA LYS A 212 7.93 8.60 20.90
C LYS A 212 6.39 8.61 20.93
N SER A 213 5.73 9.69 20.47
CA SER A 213 4.28 9.86 20.50
C SER A 213 3.59 9.24 19.28
N ARG A 214 2.49 8.51 19.52
CA ARG A 214 1.59 8.09 18.44
C ARG A 214 0.68 9.25 18.11
N ASN A 215 0.82 9.80 16.90
CA ASN A 215 -0.03 10.89 16.45
C ASN A 215 -1.28 10.30 15.80
N ALA A 216 -2.43 10.94 16.02
CA ALA A 216 -3.62 10.71 15.21
C ALA A 216 -3.48 11.51 13.91
N ILE A 217 -3.70 10.86 12.79
CA ILE A 217 -3.66 11.41 11.44
C ILE A 217 -5.06 11.33 10.85
N VAL A 218 -5.44 12.36 10.10
CA VAL A 218 -6.73 12.48 9.43
C VAL A 218 -6.55 12.87 7.97
N SER A 219 -7.53 12.51 7.14
CA SER A 219 -7.59 12.97 5.74
C SER A 219 -7.97 14.44 5.70
N VAL A 220 -7.20 15.24 4.95
CA VAL A 220 -7.51 16.66 4.73
C VAL A 220 -8.87 16.81 4.04
N GLN A 221 -9.17 15.94 3.07
CA GLN A 221 -10.44 15.95 2.34
C GLN A 221 -11.64 15.70 3.26
N GLN A 222 -11.58 14.68 4.13
CA GLN A 222 -12.67 14.39 5.07
C GLN A 222 -12.88 15.53 6.08
N VAL A 223 -11.80 16.09 6.60
CA VAL A 223 -11.88 17.25 7.51
C VAL A 223 -12.54 18.44 6.81
N ARG A 224 -12.15 18.71 5.56
CA ARG A 224 -12.72 19.80 4.76
C ARG A 224 -14.21 19.59 4.53
N GLN A 225 -14.63 18.37 4.21
CA GLN A 225 -16.06 18.04 4.03
C GLN A 225 -16.87 18.29 5.30
N VAL A 226 -16.39 17.85 6.46
CA VAL A 226 -17.08 18.09 7.75
C VAL A 226 -17.14 19.59 8.07
N TYR A 227 -16.05 20.32 7.82
CA TYR A 227 -15.98 21.76 8.02
C TYR A 227 -16.94 22.53 7.09
N GLU A 228 -17.02 22.15 5.82
CA GLU A 228 -17.91 22.75 4.82
C GLU A 228 -19.39 22.46 5.13
N GLN A 229 -19.71 21.26 5.64
CA GLN A 229 -21.05 20.94 6.15
C GLN A 229 -21.46 21.89 7.28
N ARG A 230 -20.54 22.20 8.21
CA ARG A 230 -20.80 23.20 9.27
C ARG A 230 -21.03 24.60 8.71
N LEU A 231 -20.22 25.05 7.75
CA LEU A 231 -20.38 26.38 7.14
C LEU A 231 -21.67 26.50 6.32
N SER A 232 -22.11 25.43 5.68
CA SER A 232 -23.40 25.41 4.95
C SER A 232 -24.61 25.62 5.88
N VAL A 233 -24.46 25.33 7.18
CA VAL A 233 -25.46 25.58 8.23
C VAL A 233 -25.34 27.00 8.83
N LYS A 234 -24.20 27.68 8.64
CA LYS A 234 -23.95 29.04 9.15
C LYS A 234 -23.51 29.95 7.99
N ALA A 235 -24.46 30.66 7.40
CA ALA A 235 -24.18 31.65 6.34
C ALA A 235 -23.04 32.60 6.76
N GLY A 236 -21.88 32.47 6.11
CA GLY A 236 -20.68 33.27 6.37
C GLY A 236 -19.40 32.50 6.10
N ALA A 237 -18.90 32.55 4.87
CA ALA A 237 -17.64 31.92 4.48
C ALA A 237 -16.44 32.73 4.98
N SER A 238 -15.66 32.17 5.91
CA SER A 238 -14.28 32.58 6.13
C SER A 238 -13.34 31.59 5.42
N GLN A 239 -12.48 32.11 4.55
CA GLN A 239 -11.46 31.33 3.86
C GLN A 239 -10.48 30.76 4.88
N ALA A 240 -10.44 29.44 5.00
CA ALA A 240 -9.39 28.76 5.74
C ALA A 240 -8.04 29.05 5.07
N GLN A 241 -7.08 29.59 5.82
CA GLN A 241 -5.73 29.85 5.34
C GLN A 241 -5.07 28.56 4.85
N GLU A 242 -4.60 28.58 3.60
CA GLU A 242 -3.69 27.58 3.05
C GLU A 242 -2.33 27.76 3.73
N ILE A 243 -2.02 26.90 4.70
CA ILE A 243 -0.65 26.79 5.20
C ILE A 243 0.17 26.10 4.12
N SER A 244 1.33 26.69 3.81
CA SER A 244 2.23 26.18 2.79
C SER A 244 2.62 24.72 3.07
N PRO A 245 2.71 23.87 2.05
CA PRO A 245 3.06 22.47 2.21
C PRO A 245 4.55 22.37 2.58
N GLU A 246 4.86 22.33 3.87
CA GLU A 246 6.20 21.93 4.29
C GLU A 246 6.49 20.52 3.74
N VAL A 247 7.60 20.48 3.00
CA VAL A 247 7.97 19.47 2.00
C VAL A 247 8.33 18.15 2.66
N TYR A 248 7.35 17.37 3.13
CA TYR A 248 7.58 15.97 3.45
C TYR A 248 6.29 15.15 3.31
N TYR A 249 6.16 14.46 2.17
CA TYR A 249 5.16 13.39 1.91
C TYR A 249 5.27 12.19 2.87
N ILE A 250 6.09 12.31 3.92
CA ILE A 250 6.36 11.34 4.97
C ILE A 250 5.06 10.87 5.62
N LEU A 251 4.08 11.74 5.83
CA LEU A 251 2.82 11.35 6.48
C LEU A 251 1.94 10.52 5.55
N GLU A 252 1.85 10.87 4.27
CA GLU A 252 1.09 10.14 3.25
C GLU A 252 1.63 8.71 3.08
N PHE A 253 2.96 8.54 3.05
CA PHE A 253 3.52 7.20 3.01
C PHE A 253 3.42 6.48 4.37
N LYS A 254 3.57 7.15 5.52
CA LYS A 254 3.32 6.56 6.86
C LYS A 254 1.87 6.09 7.07
N THR A 255 0.93 6.57 6.27
CA THR A 255 -0.48 6.18 6.26
C THR A 255 -0.80 5.18 5.14
N SER A 256 0.21 4.73 4.40
CA SER A 256 0.10 3.77 3.32
C SER A 256 0.83 2.48 3.66
N CYS A 257 0.44 1.37 3.05
CA CYS A 257 1.08 0.08 3.21
C CYS A 257 1.40 -0.53 1.85
N ALA A 258 2.59 -1.10 1.68
CA ALA A 258 2.93 -1.81 0.45
C ALA A 258 2.05 -3.06 0.31
N LEU A 259 1.52 -3.28 -0.89
CA LEU A 259 0.62 -4.40 -1.16
C LEU A 259 0.95 -5.03 -2.53
N PRO A 260 1.25 -6.33 -2.60
CA PRO A 260 1.37 -7.02 -3.87
C PRO A 260 0.01 -7.13 -4.58
N HIS A 261 0.03 -7.53 -5.84
CA HIS A 261 -1.16 -7.88 -6.59
C HIS A 261 -1.31 -9.41 -6.62
N TYR A 262 -2.48 -9.92 -6.26
CA TYR A 262 -2.82 -11.33 -6.36
C TYR A 262 -3.74 -11.54 -7.56
N ASP A 263 -3.30 -12.31 -8.54
CA ASP A 263 -4.11 -12.66 -9.71
C ASP A 263 -5.04 -13.83 -9.37
N ARG A 264 -6.35 -13.55 -9.39
CA ARG A 264 -7.40 -14.54 -9.12
C ARG A 264 -7.40 -15.71 -10.11
N ARG A 265 -6.96 -15.50 -11.36
CA ARG A 265 -7.01 -16.51 -12.42
C ARG A 265 -5.83 -17.47 -12.35
N THR A 266 -4.64 -16.93 -12.12
CA THR A 266 -3.40 -17.72 -12.13
C THR A 266 -2.97 -18.17 -10.73
N GLY A 267 -3.48 -17.53 -9.68
CA GLY A 267 -3.02 -17.72 -8.31
C GLY A 267 -1.65 -17.09 -8.02
N ASN A 268 -1.08 -16.36 -8.99
CA ASN A 268 0.24 -15.77 -8.88
C ASN A 268 0.20 -14.46 -8.10
N VAL A 269 1.31 -14.19 -7.40
CA VAL A 269 1.51 -12.96 -6.63
C VAL A 269 2.57 -12.12 -7.30
N GLU A 270 2.14 -10.96 -7.78
CA GLU A 270 2.97 -9.99 -8.46
C GLU A 270 3.39 -8.89 -7.49
N HIS A 271 4.69 -8.78 -7.26
CA HIS A 271 5.27 -7.67 -6.50
C HIS A 271 5.65 -6.54 -7.44
N ALA A 272 5.56 -5.32 -6.94
CA ALA A 272 5.95 -4.13 -7.69
C ALA A 272 7.44 -4.17 -8.07
N MET A 273 7.75 -3.78 -9.30
CA MET A 273 9.12 -3.70 -9.80
C MET A 273 9.49 -2.27 -10.17
N SER A 274 10.77 -1.94 -10.03
CA SER A 274 11.36 -0.67 -10.44
C SER A 274 12.48 -0.92 -11.44
N CYS A 275 12.78 0.09 -12.25
CA CYS A 275 13.78 -0.02 -13.33
C CYS A 275 15.17 0.37 -12.83
N ALA A 276 16.12 -0.56 -12.88
CA ALA A 276 17.51 -0.32 -12.48
C ALA A 276 18.16 0.76 -13.37
N GLY A 277 17.84 0.77 -14.67
CA GLY A 277 18.30 1.80 -15.61
C GLY A 277 17.81 3.21 -15.23
N CYS A 278 16.54 3.34 -14.82
CA CYS A 278 16.03 4.60 -14.30
C CYS A 278 16.75 5.00 -13.00
N GLN A 279 16.93 4.06 -12.06
CA GLN A 279 17.63 4.31 -10.79
C GLN A 279 19.06 4.83 -11.00
N LEU A 280 19.82 4.24 -11.92
CA LEU A 280 21.17 4.72 -12.26
C LEU A 280 21.17 6.12 -12.87
N THR A 281 20.10 6.48 -13.59
CA THR A 281 19.95 7.82 -14.16
C THR A 281 19.91 8.86 -13.04
N LEU A 282 19.10 8.67 -11.99
CA LEU A 282 19.03 9.62 -10.88
C LEU A 282 20.39 9.86 -10.20
N ALA A 283 21.20 8.80 -10.03
CA ALA A 283 22.54 8.92 -9.46
C ALA A 283 23.47 9.79 -10.32
N LYS A 284 23.31 9.80 -11.64
CA LYS A 284 24.12 10.61 -12.57
C LYS A 284 23.70 12.08 -12.63
N TYR A 285 22.45 12.41 -12.32
CA TYR A 285 21.89 13.76 -12.49
C TYR A 285 21.61 14.50 -11.17
N SER A 286 21.99 13.92 -10.03
CA SER A 286 21.92 14.58 -8.72
C SER A 286 22.72 15.89 -8.77
N GLY A 287 22.02 17.03 -8.68
CA GLY A 287 22.61 18.38 -8.82
C GLY A 287 22.15 19.21 -10.03
N SER A 288 21.27 18.69 -10.91
CA SER A 288 20.72 19.44 -12.06
C SER A 288 19.19 19.65 -11.93
N GLY A 289 18.79 20.81 -11.40
CA GLY A 289 17.47 21.04 -10.79
C GLY A 289 16.21 20.58 -11.56
N SER A 290 16.09 20.84 -12.87
CA SER A 290 14.89 20.42 -13.64
C SER A 290 14.93 18.95 -14.05
N HIS A 291 16.12 18.40 -14.34
CA HIS A 291 16.32 16.99 -14.68
C HIS A 291 16.14 16.07 -13.47
N GLU A 292 16.44 16.58 -12.27
CA GLU A 292 16.34 15.86 -11.01
C GLU A 292 14.90 15.46 -10.67
N LYS A 293 13.90 16.34 -10.87
CA LYS A 293 12.49 16.01 -10.59
C LYS A 293 11.97 14.86 -11.45
N TRP A 294 12.21 14.90 -12.75
CA TRP A 294 11.79 13.81 -13.66
C TRP A 294 12.53 12.52 -13.35
N ALA A 295 13.86 12.58 -13.13
CA ALA A 295 14.65 11.41 -12.79
C ALA A 295 14.13 10.76 -11.50
N LEU A 296 13.80 11.57 -10.50
CA LEU A 296 13.19 11.12 -9.25
C LEU A 296 11.84 10.42 -9.49
N ASP A 297 10.96 11.01 -10.30
CA ASP A 297 9.66 10.40 -10.61
C ASP A 297 9.80 9.10 -11.40
N ALA A 298 10.76 9.02 -12.35
CA ALA A 298 11.05 7.80 -13.11
C ALA A 298 11.60 6.68 -12.23
N CYS A 299 12.50 7.00 -11.28
CA CYS A 299 13.05 6.01 -10.32
C CYS A 299 12.00 5.53 -9.32
N ASN A 300 11.08 6.41 -8.95
CA ASN A 300 10.00 6.08 -8.03
C ASN A 300 8.79 5.42 -8.71
N LYS A 301 8.81 5.28 -10.05
CA LYS A 301 7.76 4.58 -10.77
C LYS A 301 7.85 3.07 -10.47
N MET A 302 6.69 2.50 -10.21
CA MET A 302 6.50 1.09 -9.94
C MET A 302 5.66 0.49 -11.05
N TYR A 303 6.07 -0.69 -11.48
CA TYR A 303 5.48 -1.39 -12.61
C TYR A 303 4.97 -2.76 -12.17
N SER A 304 3.92 -3.22 -12.86
CA SER A 304 3.67 -4.64 -13.01
C SER A 304 4.73 -5.25 -13.93
N ARG A 305 4.75 -6.58 -14.04
CA ARG A 305 5.53 -7.34 -15.01
C ARG A 305 5.31 -6.82 -16.42
N ASP A 306 4.07 -6.82 -16.89
CA ASP A 306 3.76 -6.37 -18.26
C ASP A 306 4.09 -4.89 -18.44
N GLY A 307 3.73 -4.06 -17.45
CA GLY A 307 4.04 -2.63 -17.49
C GLY A 307 5.54 -2.32 -17.50
N PHE A 308 6.36 -3.16 -16.86
CA PHE A 308 7.80 -3.04 -16.86
C PHE A 308 8.38 -3.38 -18.23
N LEU A 309 7.88 -4.44 -18.86
CA LEU A 309 8.32 -4.87 -20.19
C LEU A 309 7.97 -3.82 -21.24
N GLU A 310 6.78 -3.22 -21.17
CA GLU A 310 6.41 -2.08 -22.01
C GLU A 310 7.32 -0.87 -21.77
N HIS A 311 7.73 -0.63 -20.53
CA HIS A 311 8.72 0.40 -20.22
C HIS A 311 10.11 0.07 -20.79
N PHE A 312 10.57 -1.18 -20.65
CA PHE A 312 11.90 -1.64 -21.08
C PHE A 312 12.13 -1.41 -22.59
N LYS A 313 11.11 -1.66 -23.41
CA LYS A 313 11.12 -1.40 -24.87
C LYS A 313 11.60 0.00 -25.24
N TRP A 314 11.42 0.95 -24.34
CA TRP A 314 11.74 2.36 -24.57
C TRP A 314 12.82 2.91 -23.61
N CYS A 315 13.31 2.14 -22.64
CA CYS A 315 14.26 2.63 -21.66
C CYS A 315 15.70 2.38 -22.10
N ALA A 316 16.38 3.41 -22.62
CA ALA A 316 17.75 3.27 -23.14
C ALA A 316 18.73 2.75 -22.06
N HIS A 317 18.59 3.20 -20.81
CA HIS A 317 19.46 2.79 -19.72
C HIS A 317 19.23 1.33 -19.30
N ALA A 318 17.98 0.86 -19.30
CA ALA A 318 17.70 -0.55 -19.03
C ALA A 318 18.23 -1.43 -20.16
N GLN A 319 18.07 -1.01 -21.42
CA GLN A 319 18.62 -1.72 -22.58
C GLN A 319 20.16 -1.80 -22.54
N LEU A 320 20.82 -0.74 -22.07
CA LEU A 320 22.28 -0.75 -21.87
C LEU A 320 22.69 -1.76 -20.79
N LEU A 321 21.96 -1.83 -19.68
CA LEU A 321 22.20 -2.85 -18.65
C LEU A 321 22.02 -4.27 -19.20
N TRP A 322 20.93 -4.51 -19.93
CA TRP A 322 20.66 -5.80 -20.56
C TRP A 322 21.79 -6.25 -21.50
N ARG A 323 22.21 -5.39 -22.43
CA ARG A 323 23.35 -5.68 -23.33
C ARG A 323 24.66 -5.93 -22.57
N SER A 324 24.84 -5.29 -21.41
CA SER A 324 26.03 -5.48 -20.58
C SER A 324 26.00 -6.82 -19.84
N SER A 325 24.81 -7.30 -19.45
CA SER A 325 24.66 -8.63 -18.84
C SER A 325 24.87 -9.77 -19.84
N GLU A 326 24.51 -9.59 -21.12
CA GLU A 326 24.76 -10.59 -22.17
C GLU A 326 26.27 -10.80 -22.46
N ASN A 327 27.11 -9.80 -22.18
CA ASN A 327 28.55 -9.83 -22.42
C ASN A 327 29.39 -10.35 -21.23
N GLY A 328 28.77 -11.00 -20.22
CA GLY A 328 29.49 -11.74 -19.18
C GLY A 328 29.99 -10.94 -17.97
N SER A 329 29.48 -9.74 -17.73
CA SER A 329 29.73 -8.99 -16.49
C SER A 329 28.44 -8.88 -15.67
N PRO A 330 28.16 -9.84 -14.77
CA PRO A 330 27.02 -9.73 -13.87
C PRO A 330 27.29 -8.59 -12.89
N GLN A 331 26.87 -7.38 -13.23
CA GLN A 331 26.67 -6.35 -12.23
C GLN A 331 25.40 -6.72 -11.47
N VAL A 332 25.56 -7.60 -10.48
CA VAL A 332 24.58 -7.70 -9.39
C VAL A 332 24.60 -6.34 -8.73
N VAL A 333 23.64 -5.50 -9.08
CA VAL A 333 23.50 -4.20 -8.44
C VAL A 333 22.86 -4.47 -7.08
N ASP A 334 23.68 -4.86 -6.11
CA ASP A 334 23.32 -4.75 -4.69
C ASP A 334 23.22 -3.24 -4.39
N MET A 335 22.02 -2.70 -4.61
CA MET A 335 21.68 -1.33 -4.27
C MET A 335 20.96 -1.33 -2.91
N GLU A 336 21.68 -0.89 -1.89
CA GLU A 336 21.21 -0.66 -0.51
C GLU A 336 20.14 0.44 -0.40
#